data_AF-E9JBG9-F1
#
_entry.id   AF-E9JBG9-F1
#
_cell.length_a   1.000
_cell.length_b   1.000
_cell.length_c   1.000
_cell.angle_alpha   90.00
_cell.angle_beta   90.00
_cell.angle_gamma   90.00
#
_symmetry.space_group_name_H-M   'P 1'
#
loop_
_entity.id
_entity.type
_entity.pdbx_description
1 polymer ?
#
loop_
_entity_poly.entity_id
_entity_poly.type
_entity_poly.pdbx_seq_one_letter_code
_entity_poly.pdbx_strand_id
1 'polypeptide(L)' 'CEGVDSLVAFVHIDGKKDKIDAFCGDTPPRPIMSNGPRLSLEFQGVTSSRHSRGFKATYTFME' A
#
# COMPACT_ATOMS: atom_id res chain seq x y z
N CYS A 1 2.38 -9.25 7.11
CA CYS A 1 3.40 -8.19 7.26
C CYS A 1 3.40 -7.64 8.69
N GLU A 2 3.42 -8.53 9.68
CA GLU A 2 3.35 -8.12 11.09
C GLU A 2 4.77 -7.88 11.62
N GLY A 3 4.97 -6.80 12.38
CA GLY A 3 6.25 -6.49 13.04
C GLY A 3 7.41 -6.10 12.10
N VAL A 4 7.12 -5.82 10.84
CA VAL A 4 8.09 -5.40 9.82
C VAL A 4 7.58 -4.15 9.10
N ASP A 5 8.47 -3.46 8.39
CA ASP A 5 8.07 -2.36 7.52
C ASP A 5 7.03 -2.85 6.50
N SER A 6 5.95 -2.09 6.35
CA SER A 6 4.86 -2.48 5.46
C SER A 6 4.23 -1.28 4.74
N LEU A 7 3.71 -1.53 3.55
CA LEU A 7 2.88 -0.61 2.81
C LEU A 7 1.45 -1.13 2.81
N VAL A 8 0.52 -0.40 3.42
CA VAL A 8 -0.87 -0.82 3.59
C VAL A 8 -1.75 -0.07 2.60
N ALA A 9 -2.59 -0.81 1.87
CA ALA A 9 -3.54 -0.27 0.92
C ALA A 9 -4.94 -0.21 1.49
N PHE A 10 -5.63 0.91 1.23
CA PHE A 10 -6.97 1.16 1.69
C PHE A 10 -7.87 1.70 0.59
N VAL A 11 -9.12 1.25 0.61
CA VAL A 11 -10.23 1.81 -0.18
C VAL A 11 -11.11 2.69 0.68
N HIS A 12 -11.91 3.54 0.03
CA HIS A 12 -12.86 4.42 0.71
C HIS A 12 -14.29 3.99 0.35
N ILE A 13 -15.01 3.45 1.32
CA ILE A 13 -16.42 3.02 1.18
C ILE A 13 -17.23 3.86 2.16
N ASP A 14 -18.21 4.61 1.66
CA ASP A 14 -19.11 5.46 2.48
C ASP A 14 -18.37 6.42 3.43
N GLY A 15 -17.24 6.97 2.97
CA GLY A 15 -16.39 7.86 3.76
C GLY A 15 -15.52 7.15 4.80
N LYS A 16 -15.65 5.82 4.95
CA LYS A 16 -14.81 4.99 5.80
C LYS A 16 -13.62 4.45 5.02
N LYS A 17 -12.47 4.42 5.68
CA LYS A 17 -11.23 3.85 5.17
C LYS A 17 -11.13 2.38 5.58
N ASP A 18 -11.17 1.48 4.60
CA ASP A 18 -11.09 0.03 4.84
C ASP A 18 -9.81 -0.54 4.23
N LYS A 19 -9.09 -1.35 5.01
CA LYS A 19 -7.84 -2.01 4.58
C LYS A 19 -8.17 -3.12 3.60
N ILE A 20 -7.51 -3.10 2.43
CA ILE A 20 -7.69 -4.13 1.40
C ILE A 20 -6.47 -5.03 1.26
N ASP A 21 -5.26 -4.52 1.54
CA ASP A 21 -4.03 -5.30 1.41
C ASP A 21 -2.89 -4.73 2.26
N ALA A 22 -1.85 -5.52 2.49
CA ALA A 22 -0.59 -5.10 3.10
C ALA A 22 0.60 -5.79 2.45
N PHE A 23 1.57 -4.98 2.01
CA PHE A 23 2.75 -5.42 1.29
C PHE A 23 4.00 -5.26 2.15
N CYS A 24 4.89 -6.25 2.09
CA CYS A 24 6.18 -6.26 2.75
C CYS A 24 7.14 -7.19 2.00
N GLY A 25 8.43 -7.06 2.29
CA GLY A 25 9.48 -7.80 1.58
C GLY A 25 9.93 -7.10 0.30
N ASP A 26 10.55 -7.86 -0.58
CA ASP A 26 11.24 -7.38 -1.79
C ASP A 26 10.52 -7.74 -3.10
N THR A 27 9.54 -8.64 -3.03
CA THR A 27 8.77 -9.08 -4.19
C THR A 27 7.68 -8.05 -4.52
N PRO A 28 7.68 -7.43 -5.71
CA PRO A 28 6.63 -6.51 -6.10
C PRO A 28 5.25 -7.19 -6.11
N PRO A 29 4.22 -6.61 -5.50
CA PRO A 29 2.88 -7.19 -5.48
C PRO A 29 2.23 -7.13 -6.87
N ARG A 30 1.15 -7.91 -7.04
CA ARG A 30 0.28 -7.77 -8.21
C ARG A 30 -0.38 -6.39 -8.20
N PRO A 31 -0.72 -5.82 -9.37
CA PRO A 31 -1.49 -4.59 -9.43
C PRO A 31 -2.81 -4.73 -8.67
N ILE A 32 -3.19 -3.69 -7.93
CA ILE A 32 -4.46 -3.58 -7.22
C ILE A 32 -5.33 -2.51 -7.85
N MET A 33 -6.64 -2.65 -7.70
CA MET A 33 -7.64 -1.73 -8.25
C MET A 33 -8.49 -1.18 -7.11
N SER A 34 -8.74 0.13 -7.10
CA SER A 34 -9.72 0.71 -6.20
C SER A 34 -11.13 0.36 -6.64
N ASN A 35 -12.05 0.29 -5.68
CA ASN A 35 -13.49 0.16 -5.94
C ASN A 35 -14.18 1.51 -6.26
N GLY A 36 -13.40 2.58 -6.42
CA GLY A 36 -13.90 3.93 -6.59
C GLY A 36 -12.78 4.93 -6.91
N PRO A 37 -13.04 6.24 -6.81
CA PRO A 37 -12.11 7.29 -7.28
C PRO A 37 -10.92 7.53 -6.34
N ARG A 38 -10.80 6.77 -5.24
CA ARG A 38 -9.81 6.98 -4.19
C ARG A 38 -9.19 5.67 -3.75
N LEU A 39 -7.86 5.64 -3.77
CA LEU A 39 -7.02 4.63 -3.15
C LEU A 39 -6.01 5.35 -2.25
N SER A 40 -5.78 4.84 -1.05
CA SER A 40 -4.72 5.35 -0.18
C SER A 40 -3.71 4.27 0.13
N LEU A 41 -2.44 4.67 0.11
CA LEU A 41 -1.31 3.86 0.54
C LEU A 41 -0.68 4.51 1.77
N GLU A 42 -0.48 3.74 2.84
CA GLU A 42 0.24 4.19 4.04
C GLU A 42 1.46 3.33 4.27
N PHE A 43 2.62 3.96 4.36
CA PHE A 43 3.85 3.29 4.76
C PHE A 43 3.97 3.31 6.28
N GLN A 44 4.13 2.12 6.87
CA GLN A 44 4.37 1.91 8.30
C GLN A 44 5.79 1.38 8.46
N GLY A 45 6.70 2.25 8.89
CA GLY A 45 8.09 1.88 9.20
C GLY A 45 8.23 1.50 10.66
N VAL A 46 8.67 0.28 10.93
CA VAL A 46 8.96 -0.25 12.28
C VAL A 46 10.47 -0.21 12.56
N THR A 47 11.30 -0.35 11.52
CA THR A 47 12.76 -0.35 11.64
C THR A 47 13.39 0.74 10.78
N SER A 48 14.39 1.43 11.31
CA SER A 48 15.20 2.37 10.52
C SER A 48 16.41 1.64 9.93
N SER A 49 16.52 1.59 8.61
CA SER A 49 17.61 0.91 7.89
C SER A 49 18.11 1.76 6.73
N ARG A 50 19.44 1.87 6.59
CA ARG A 50 20.08 2.53 5.44
C ARG A 50 20.07 1.67 4.17
N HIS A 51 19.76 0.37 4.30
CA HIS A 51 19.75 -0.57 3.18
C HIS A 51 18.35 -0.78 2.59
N SER A 52 17.30 -0.38 3.29
CA SER A 52 15.92 -0.45 2.81
C SER A 52 15.67 0.59 1.73
N ARG A 53 15.35 0.15 0.51
CA ARG A 53 15.10 1.04 -0.64
C ARG A 53 13.72 1.71 -0.62
N GLY A 54 12.81 1.23 0.21
CA GLY A 54 11.41 1.67 0.24
C GLY A 54 10.60 1.12 -0.93
N PHE A 55 9.59 1.88 -1.35
CA PHE A 55 8.70 1.49 -2.45
C PHE A 55 8.62 2.57 -3.53
N LYS A 56 8.27 2.14 -4.74
CA LYS A 56 7.90 3.03 -5.85
C LYS A 56 6.69 2.42 -6.53
N ALA A 57 5.65 3.23 -6.75
CA ALA A 57 4.42 2.79 -7.39
C ALA A 57 4.04 3.74 -8.53
N THR A 58 3.30 3.22 -9.48
CA THR A 58 2.65 3.97 -10.56
C THR A 58 1.15 3.73 -10.47
N TYR A 59 0.35 4.74 -10.78
CA TYR A 59 -1.10 4.63 -10.82
C TYR A 59 -1.62 5.18 -12.15
N THR A 60 -2.77 4.67 -12.57
CA THR A 60 -3.49 5.11 -13.76
C THR A 60 -4.98 5.10 -13.44
N PHE A 61 -5.71 6.08 -13.96
CA PHE A 61 -7.17 6.02 -13.98
C PHE A 61 -7.60 5.10 -15.13
N MET A 62 -8.55 4.21 -14.86
CA MET A 62 -9.17 3.35 -15.86
C MET A 62 -10.43 4.06 -16.38
N GLU A 63 -10.65 4.01 -17.68
CA GLU A 63 -11.85 4.54 -18.37
C GLU A 63 -12.94 3.47 -18.49
#